data_AF-A0A367KR98-F1
#
_entry.id   AF-A0A367KR98-F1
#
_cell.length_a   1.000
_cell.length_b   1.000
_cell.length_c   1.000
_cell.angle_alpha   90.00
_cell.angle_beta   90.00
_cell.angle_gamma   90.00
#
_symmetry.space_group_name_H-M   'P 1'
#
loop_
_entity.id
_entity.type
_entity.pdbx_description
1 polymer ?
#
loop_
_entity_poly.entity_id
_entity_poly.type
_entity_poly.pdbx_seq_one_letter_code
_entity_poly.pdbx_strand_id
1 'polypeptide(L)'
;MAKKTGNSKAEAANAKKASAKAEKDQKKAAANEEKESAKWAQGAKKNKKEDEIEKKNAAAARKAEAAKLLAEEEKEFKKKPTMKGADKKAAQKSAKVDAAGQSRRVIPEFSATGIDDALDLLSLNEGAVKSKDIEKHPERRFKAAFAAFEERELPNFKADNPGLRLSQLKELIYKAFQKSPENPFNQDNVLKYNATQEDAKSMKLNKNQSIENRLRTN
;
A
#
# COMPACT_ATOMS: atom_id res chain seq x y z
N MET A 1 51.92 -25.28 9.26
CA MET A 1 51.61 -24.00 9.94
C MET A 1 50.37 -23.41 9.31
N ALA A 2 49.20 -23.46 9.97
CA ALA A 2 47.96 -22.92 9.44
C ALA A 2 47.81 -21.44 9.83
N LYS A 3 47.83 -20.53 8.85
CA LYS A 3 47.58 -19.09 9.06
C LYS A 3 46.10 -18.87 9.39
N LYS A 4 45.85 -18.43 10.62
CA LYS A 4 44.56 -17.98 11.15
C LYS A 4 44.11 -16.73 10.38
N THR A 5 43.18 -16.89 9.44
CA THR A 5 42.58 -15.78 8.70
C THR A 5 41.73 -14.93 9.66
N GLY A 6 41.99 -13.62 9.65
CA GLY A 6 41.47 -12.65 10.61
C GLY A 6 39.96 -12.41 10.54
N ASN A 7 39.46 -11.80 11.61
CA ASN A 7 38.07 -11.56 11.97
C ASN A 7 37.38 -10.49 11.09
N SER A 8 37.27 -10.71 9.77
CA SER A 8 36.77 -9.73 8.79
C SER A 8 35.34 -9.22 9.10
N LYS A 9 34.53 -10.04 9.76
CA LYS A 9 33.17 -9.66 10.18
C LYS A 9 33.18 -8.66 11.33
N ALA A 10 34.16 -8.73 12.24
CA ALA A 10 34.32 -7.74 13.31
C ALA A 10 34.91 -6.42 12.80
N GLU A 11 35.83 -6.48 11.85
CA GLU A 11 36.35 -5.28 11.17
C GLU A 11 35.23 -4.55 10.40
N ALA A 12 34.38 -5.29 9.68
CA ALA A 12 33.22 -4.72 9.01
C ALA A 12 32.19 -4.11 9.98
N ALA A 13 31.97 -4.73 11.15
CA ALA A 13 31.09 -4.19 12.17
C ALA A 13 31.66 -2.92 12.83
N ASN A 14 32.98 -2.88 13.07
CA ASN A 14 33.64 -1.72 13.63
C ASN A 14 33.69 -0.56 12.62
N ALA A 15 33.91 -0.85 11.33
CA ALA A 15 33.83 0.13 10.25
C ALA A 15 32.44 0.76 10.14
N LYS A 16 31.36 -0.03 10.25
CA LYS A 16 29.98 0.50 10.26
C LYS A 16 29.67 1.37 11.48
N LYS A 17 30.23 1.03 12.65
CA LYS A 17 30.10 1.86 13.85
C LYS A 17 30.90 3.16 13.74
N ALA A 18 32.08 3.11 13.12
CA ALA A 18 32.90 4.28 12.86
C ALA A 18 32.23 5.23 11.83
N SER A 19 31.65 4.71 10.76
CA SER A 19 30.94 5.53 9.76
C SER A 19 29.69 6.20 10.33
N ALA A 20 28.91 5.49 11.14
CA ALA A 20 27.74 6.07 11.81
C ALA A 20 28.13 7.15 12.84
N LYS A 21 29.28 6.99 13.53
CA LYS A 21 29.82 8.01 14.42
C LYS A 21 30.30 9.24 13.65
N ALA A 22 31.04 9.03 12.55
CA ALA A 22 31.50 10.10 11.68
C ALA A 22 30.34 10.93 11.10
N GLU A 23 29.26 10.28 10.66
CA GLU A 23 28.07 10.98 10.13
C GLU A 23 27.35 11.79 11.23
N LYS A 24 27.28 11.25 12.46
CA LYS A 24 26.69 11.97 13.59
C LYS A 24 27.54 13.17 14.01
N ASP A 25 28.86 13.02 13.98
CA ASP A 25 29.78 14.11 14.32
C ASP A 25 29.81 15.17 13.21
N GLN A 26 29.71 14.78 11.94
CA GLN A 26 29.57 15.71 10.80
C GLN A 26 28.27 16.51 10.88
N LYS A 27 27.13 15.88 11.20
CA LYS A 27 25.86 16.59 11.39
C LYS A 27 25.91 17.57 12.56
N LYS A 28 26.60 17.22 13.64
CA LYS A 28 26.81 18.13 14.78
C LYS A 28 27.74 19.29 14.42
N ALA A 29 28.81 19.02 13.67
CA ALA A 29 29.72 20.06 13.19
C ALA A 29 28.98 21.04 12.27
N ALA A 30 28.19 20.55 11.30
CA ALA A 30 27.38 21.38 10.42
C ALA A 30 26.34 22.20 11.20
N ALA A 31 25.65 21.60 12.17
CA ALA A 31 24.68 22.33 13.01
C ALA A 31 25.34 23.38 13.91
N ASN A 32 26.58 23.16 14.34
CA ASN A 32 27.34 24.15 15.10
C ASN A 32 27.86 25.27 14.20
N GLU A 33 28.33 24.95 12.99
CA GLU A 33 28.77 25.93 11.99
C GLU A 33 27.59 26.82 11.52
N GLU A 34 26.40 26.24 11.35
CA GLU A 34 25.18 27.02 11.03
C GLU A 34 24.78 27.96 12.18
N LYS A 35 24.93 27.52 13.44
CA LYS A 35 24.69 28.37 14.61
C LYS A 35 25.74 29.46 14.77
N GLU A 36 27.02 29.14 14.52
CA GLU A 36 28.11 30.12 14.57
C GLU A 36 27.96 31.14 13.45
N SER A 37 27.67 30.73 12.22
CA SER A 37 27.41 31.65 11.10
C SER A 37 26.17 32.52 11.35
N ALA A 38 25.08 31.98 11.91
CA ALA A 38 23.92 32.77 12.31
C ALA A 38 24.26 33.79 13.42
N LYS A 39 25.13 33.41 14.37
CA LYS A 39 25.60 34.30 15.44
C LYS A 39 26.53 35.40 14.90
N TRP A 40 27.42 35.08 13.97
CA TRP A 40 28.30 36.05 13.30
C TRP A 40 27.54 36.94 12.31
N ALA A 41 26.42 36.48 11.76
CA ALA A 41 25.53 37.28 10.91
C ALA A 41 24.70 38.30 11.71
N GLN A 42 24.47 38.09 13.02
CA GLN A 42 23.87 39.08 13.93
C GLN A 42 24.87 40.20 14.24
N GLY A 43 25.05 41.11 13.28
CA GLY A 43 25.98 42.23 13.37
C GLY A 43 26.58 42.63 12.03
N ALA A 44 26.48 41.74 11.03
CA ALA A 44 26.84 42.06 9.66
C ALA A 44 25.90 43.17 9.12
N LYS A 45 26.50 44.27 8.68
CA LYS A 45 25.80 45.42 8.12
C LYS A 45 25.07 44.94 6.85
N LYS A 46 23.74 45.08 6.80
CA LYS A 46 22.95 44.74 5.60
C LYS A 46 23.54 45.47 4.39
N ASN A 47 24.11 44.71 3.45
CA ASN A 47 24.55 45.24 2.17
C ASN A 47 23.31 45.55 1.34
N LYS A 48 22.78 46.76 1.52
CA LYS A 48 21.58 47.28 0.81
C LYS A 48 21.65 47.12 -0.72
N LYS A 49 22.85 46.98 -1.29
CA LYS A 49 23.08 46.72 -2.72
C LYS A 49 22.76 45.27 -3.13
N GLU A 50 23.05 44.28 -2.29
CA GLU A 50 22.79 42.87 -2.60
C GLU A 50 21.28 42.56 -2.51
N ASP A 51 20.60 43.06 -1.47
CA ASP A 51 19.14 42.95 -1.33
C ASP A 51 18.37 43.59 -2.50
N GLU A 52 18.86 44.69 -3.06
CA GLU A 52 18.24 45.35 -4.23
C GLU A 52 18.49 44.58 -5.54
N ILE A 53 19.66 43.96 -5.69
CA ILE A 53 19.99 43.12 -6.85
C ILE A 53 19.17 41.82 -6.81
N GLU A 54 19.05 41.19 -5.65
CA GLU A 54 18.22 39.99 -5.45
C GLU A 54 16.73 40.28 -5.69
N LYS A 55 16.22 41.43 -5.23
CA LYS A 55 14.83 41.85 -5.53
C LYS A 55 14.60 42.09 -7.02
N LYS A 56 15.58 42.68 -7.72
CA LYS A 56 15.50 42.89 -9.18
C LYS A 56 15.55 41.57 -9.94
N ASN A 57 16.41 40.65 -9.54
CA ASN A 57 16.52 39.32 -10.15
C ASN A 57 15.27 38.47 -9.89
N ALA A 58 14.71 38.50 -8.68
CA ALA A 58 13.46 37.82 -8.36
C ALA A 58 12.26 38.40 -9.13
N ALA A 59 12.20 39.72 -9.30
CA ALA A 59 11.17 40.37 -10.11
C ALA A 59 11.30 40.03 -11.61
N ALA A 60 12.52 39.93 -12.13
CA ALA A 60 12.79 39.51 -13.50
C ALA A 60 12.41 38.04 -13.73
N ALA A 61 12.74 37.15 -12.79
CA ALA A 61 12.37 35.73 -12.85
C ALA A 61 10.84 35.54 -12.83
N ARG A 62 10.13 36.25 -11.95
CA ARG A 62 8.66 36.18 -11.86
C ARG A 62 7.97 36.70 -13.14
N LYS A 63 8.53 37.72 -13.79
CA LYS A 63 8.02 38.22 -15.08
C LYS A 63 8.28 37.23 -16.22
N ALA A 64 9.44 36.58 -16.24
CA ALA A 64 9.76 35.57 -17.25
C ALA A 64 8.85 34.34 -17.12
N GLU A 65 8.56 33.90 -15.89
CA GLU A 65 7.65 32.77 -15.66
C GLU A 65 6.20 33.11 -16.06
N ALA A 66 5.71 34.30 -15.71
CA ALA A 66 4.39 34.77 -16.12
C ALA A 66 4.26 34.90 -17.65
N ALA A 67 5.30 35.40 -18.33
CA ALA A 67 5.32 35.48 -19.79
C ALA A 67 5.35 34.10 -20.45
N LYS A 68 6.03 33.12 -19.85
CA LYS A 68 6.04 31.74 -20.34
C LYS A 68 4.66 31.09 -20.19
N LEU A 69 4.00 31.31 -19.05
CA LEU A 69 2.65 30.79 -18.78
C LEU A 69 1.62 31.39 -19.75
N LEU A 70 1.67 32.70 -19.99
CA LEU A 70 0.83 33.38 -20.98
C LEU A 70 1.09 32.86 -22.40
N ALA A 71 2.35 32.63 -22.78
CA ALA A 71 2.68 32.07 -24.09
C ALA A 71 2.21 30.62 -24.26
N GLU A 72 2.15 29.85 -23.16
CA GLU A 72 1.62 28.49 -23.14
C GLU A 72 0.09 28.51 -23.27
N GLU A 73 -0.59 29.43 -22.57
CA GLU A 73 -2.03 29.71 -22.72
C GLU A 73 -2.38 30.17 -24.14
N GLU A 74 -1.61 31.07 -24.76
CA GLU A 74 -1.83 31.50 -26.15
C GLU A 74 -1.63 30.36 -27.16
N LYS A 75 -0.66 29.48 -26.92
CA LYS A 75 -0.44 28.29 -27.76
C LYS A 75 -1.58 27.29 -27.60
N GLU A 76 -2.14 27.17 -26.40
CA GLU A 76 -3.30 26.32 -26.15
C GLU A 76 -4.56 26.90 -26.80
N PHE A 77 -4.74 28.22 -26.79
CA PHE A 77 -5.87 28.89 -27.45
C PHE A 77 -5.77 28.90 -28.99
N LYS A 78 -4.55 28.96 -29.55
CA LYS A 78 -4.29 28.82 -31.00
C LYS A 78 -4.37 27.38 -31.51
N LYS A 79 -4.38 26.38 -30.64
CA LYS A 79 -4.68 24.96 -30.98
C LYS A 79 -6.18 24.68 -31.12
N LYS A 80 -7.01 25.68 -31.46
CA LYS A 80 -8.34 25.41 -32.01
C LYS A 80 -8.18 24.69 -33.35
N PRO A 81 -8.66 23.44 -33.49
CA PRO A 81 -8.47 22.67 -34.71
C PRO A 81 -9.21 23.34 -35.86
N THR A 82 -8.50 23.50 -36.98
CA THR A 82 -9.08 23.92 -38.26
C THR A 82 -10.23 22.99 -38.62
N MET A 83 -11.39 23.57 -38.93
CA MET A 83 -12.68 22.91 -39.16
C MET A 83 -12.74 22.14 -40.50
N LYS A 84 -11.84 21.17 -40.72
CA LYS A 84 -11.98 20.17 -41.78
C LYS A 84 -11.78 18.79 -41.16
N GLY A 85 -12.87 18.22 -40.62
CA GLY A 85 -12.86 16.89 -39.98
C GLY A 85 -13.72 16.77 -38.72
N ALA A 86 -14.31 17.87 -38.25
CA ALA A 86 -15.24 17.87 -37.12
C ALA A 86 -16.49 17.03 -37.43
N ASP A 87 -17.03 17.11 -38.65
CA ASP A 87 -18.24 16.39 -39.05
C ASP A 87 -18.03 14.87 -39.13
N LYS A 88 -16.87 14.41 -39.62
CA LYS A 88 -16.52 12.99 -39.62
C LYS A 88 -16.31 12.44 -38.20
N LYS A 89 -15.71 13.23 -37.29
CA LYS A 89 -15.58 12.85 -35.87
C LYS A 89 -16.91 12.87 -35.13
N ALA A 90 -17.80 13.80 -35.45
CA ALA A 90 -19.15 13.87 -34.89
C ALA A 90 -20.02 12.70 -35.38
N ALA A 91 -19.92 12.34 -36.66
CA ALA A 91 -20.59 11.17 -37.23
C ALA A 91 -20.09 9.85 -36.62
N GLN A 92 -18.78 9.70 -36.39
CA GLN A 92 -18.25 8.53 -35.69
C GLN A 92 -18.68 8.47 -34.21
N LYS A 93 -18.75 9.61 -33.52
CA LYS A 93 -19.22 9.65 -32.13
C LYS A 93 -20.71 9.31 -32.02
N SER A 94 -21.56 9.87 -32.89
CA SER A 94 -23.00 9.56 -32.92
C SER A 94 -23.24 8.09 -33.25
N ALA A 95 -22.62 7.55 -34.30
CA ALA A 95 -22.72 6.13 -34.65
C ALA A 95 -22.29 5.20 -33.49
N LYS A 96 -21.29 5.59 -32.69
CA LYS A 96 -20.85 4.83 -31.52
C LYS A 96 -21.83 4.93 -30.34
N VAL A 97 -22.52 6.05 -30.18
CA VAL A 97 -23.58 6.24 -29.19
C VAL A 97 -24.83 5.46 -29.57
N ASP A 98 -25.23 5.48 -30.85
CA ASP A 98 -26.37 4.71 -31.36
C ASP A 98 -26.11 3.20 -31.28
N ALA A 99 -24.90 2.74 -31.62
CA ALA A 99 -24.49 1.35 -31.42
C ALA A 99 -24.50 0.94 -29.93
N ALA A 100 -24.16 1.85 -29.02
CA ALA A 100 -24.20 1.61 -27.57
C ALA A 100 -25.63 1.63 -27.00
N GLY A 101 -26.57 2.30 -27.67
CA GLY A 101 -28.00 2.30 -27.34
C GLY A 101 -28.74 1.05 -27.83
N GLN A 102 -28.32 0.49 -28.97
CA GLN A 102 -28.91 -0.73 -29.53
C GLN A 102 -28.39 -2.03 -28.91
N SER A 103 -27.24 -2.01 -28.21
CA SER A 103 -26.87 -3.14 -27.37
C SER A 103 -27.86 -3.22 -26.21
N ARG A 104 -28.77 -4.20 -26.24
CA ARG A 104 -29.60 -4.57 -25.09
C ARG A 104 -28.65 -4.98 -23.96
N ARG A 105 -28.25 -4.02 -23.12
CA ARG A 105 -27.43 -4.29 -21.94
C ARG A 105 -28.29 -5.14 -21.02
N VAL A 106 -27.93 -6.41 -20.87
CA VAL A 106 -28.46 -7.22 -19.78
C VAL A 106 -27.89 -6.60 -18.52
N ILE A 107 -28.69 -5.79 -17.84
CA ILE A 107 -28.31 -5.25 -16.54
C ILE A 107 -28.43 -6.44 -15.58
N PRO A 108 -27.32 -6.92 -14.98
CA PRO A 108 -27.42 -7.97 -13.99
C PRO A 108 -28.20 -7.43 -12.81
N GLU A 109 -29.32 -8.09 -12.49
CA GLU A 109 -30.12 -7.82 -11.31
C GLU A 109 -29.56 -8.63 -10.14
N PHE A 110 -29.42 -7.97 -8.99
CA PHE A 110 -28.92 -8.58 -7.76
C PHE A 110 -29.93 -8.27 -6.65
N SER A 111 -30.24 -9.28 -5.83
CA SER A 111 -31.13 -9.16 -4.68
C SER A 111 -30.34 -9.40 -3.40
N ALA A 112 -30.42 -8.46 -2.46
CA ALA A 112 -29.83 -8.58 -1.14
C ALA A 112 -30.94 -8.59 -0.07
N THR A 113 -31.16 -9.74 0.57
CA THR A 113 -32.18 -9.92 1.62
C THR A 113 -31.52 -9.99 2.99
N GLY A 114 -30.68 -9.02 3.33
CA GLY A 114 -29.94 -8.99 4.59
C GLY A 114 -28.87 -7.90 4.62
N ILE A 115 -28.41 -7.56 5.82
CA ILE A 115 -27.33 -6.57 6.00
C ILE A 115 -26.03 -7.10 5.40
N ASP A 116 -25.71 -8.37 5.65
CA ASP A 116 -24.48 -8.99 5.14
C ASP A 116 -24.46 -9.07 3.61
N ASP A 117 -25.60 -9.43 2.99
CA ASP A 117 -25.73 -9.45 1.54
C ASP A 117 -25.67 -8.05 0.91
N ALA A 118 -26.21 -7.04 1.59
CA ALA A 118 -26.10 -5.65 1.15
C ALA A 118 -24.66 -5.13 1.25
N LEU A 119 -23.92 -5.52 2.29
CA LEU A 119 -22.50 -5.20 2.44
C LEU A 119 -21.64 -5.90 1.38
N ASP A 120 -21.97 -7.14 1.04
CA ASP A 120 -21.28 -7.90 -0.01
C ASP A 120 -21.53 -7.30 -1.40
N LEU A 121 -22.77 -6.88 -1.70
CA LEU A 121 -23.11 -6.17 -2.94
C LEU A 121 -22.37 -4.82 -3.04
N LEU A 122 -22.30 -4.07 -1.94
CA LEU A 122 -21.54 -2.82 -1.90
C LEU A 122 -20.04 -3.06 -2.08
N SER A 123 -19.49 -4.10 -1.46
CA SER A 123 -18.08 -4.49 -1.60
C SER A 123 -17.72 -4.88 -3.03
N LEU A 124 -18.67 -5.44 -3.79
CA LEU A 124 -18.51 -5.70 -5.21
C LEU A 124 -18.40 -4.39 -6.02
N ASN A 125 -19.25 -3.40 -5.70
CA ASN A 125 -19.33 -2.11 -6.39
C ASN A 125 -18.18 -1.13 -6.02
N GLU A 126 -17.70 -1.13 -4.77
CA GLU A 126 -16.61 -0.25 -4.29
C GLU A 126 -15.21 -0.62 -4.79
N GLY A 127 -15.10 -1.61 -5.69
CA GLY A 127 -13.83 -2.02 -6.28
C GLY A 127 -13.33 -3.38 -5.83
N ALA A 128 -14.25 -4.35 -5.69
CA ALA A 128 -13.97 -5.76 -5.40
C ALA A 128 -13.25 -6.00 -4.05
N VAL A 129 -13.23 -7.27 -3.62
CA VAL A 129 -12.54 -7.76 -2.42
C VAL A 129 -11.19 -7.04 -2.23
N LYS A 130 -11.12 -6.23 -1.17
CA LYS A 130 -9.98 -5.35 -0.92
C LYS A 130 -8.78 -6.22 -0.62
N SER A 131 -7.57 -5.74 -0.90
CA SER A 131 -6.33 -6.47 -0.59
C SER A 131 -6.18 -6.85 0.89
N LYS A 132 -6.98 -6.23 1.77
CA LYS A 132 -7.04 -6.49 3.21
C LYS A 132 -7.89 -7.71 3.56
N ASP A 133 -8.79 -8.12 2.69
CA ASP A 133 -9.70 -9.25 2.90
C ASP A 133 -9.03 -10.59 2.56
N ILE A 134 -7.90 -10.53 1.84
CA ILE A 134 -7.05 -11.68 1.53
C ILE A 134 -5.86 -11.67 2.48
N GLU A 135 -5.78 -12.70 3.33
CA GLU A 135 -4.70 -12.82 4.29
C GLU A 135 -3.47 -13.45 3.62
N LYS A 136 -2.39 -12.66 3.54
CA LYS A 136 -1.12 -13.08 2.94
C LYS A 136 -0.15 -13.66 3.97
N HIS A 137 -0.37 -13.37 5.26
CA HIS A 137 0.50 -13.74 6.37
C HIS A 137 -0.28 -14.45 7.49
N PRO A 138 -0.81 -15.66 7.21
CA PRO A 138 -1.52 -16.48 8.22
C PRO A 138 -0.66 -16.76 9.46
N GLU A 139 0.66 -16.89 9.30
CA GLU A 139 1.65 -17.08 10.38
C GLU A 139 1.54 -16.04 11.50
N ARG A 140 1.19 -14.79 11.17
CA ARG A 140 1.08 -13.71 12.17
C ARG A 140 -0.13 -13.88 13.07
N ARG A 141 -1.24 -14.38 12.52
CA ARG A 141 -2.49 -14.62 13.27
C ARG A 141 -2.46 -15.96 13.99
N PHE A 142 -1.69 -16.94 13.47
CA PHE A 142 -1.58 -18.28 14.02
C PHE A 142 -1.26 -18.30 15.52
N LYS A 143 -0.27 -17.50 15.96
CA LYS A 143 0.12 -17.45 17.38
C LYS A 143 -1.00 -16.94 18.29
N ALA A 144 -1.73 -15.92 17.85
CA ALA A 144 -2.84 -15.35 18.61
C ALA A 144 -4.04 -16.30 18.65
N ALA A 145 -4.40 -16.87 17.49
CA ALA A 145 -5.48 -17.85 17.39
C ALA A 145 -5.18 -19.12 18.20
N PHE A 146 -3.93 -19.61 18.16
CA PHE A 146 -3.51 -20.76 18.95
C PHE A 146 -3.58 -20.47 20.46
N ALA A 147 -3.12 -19.30 20.91
CA ALA A 147 -3.20 -18.92 22.32
C ALA A 147 -4.66 -18.82 22.80
N ALA A 148 -5.55 -18.23 22.00
CA ALA A 148 -6.98 -18.13 22.32
C ALA A 148 -7.65 -19.51 22.39
N PHE A 149 -7.28 -20.43 21.48
CA PHE A 149 -7.77 -21.80 21.50
C PHE A 149 -7.22 -22.58 22.70
N GLU A 150 -5.93 -22.42 23.01
CA GLU A 150 -5.30 -23.05 24.16
C GLU A 150 -5.97 -22.64 25.46
N GLU A 151 -6.18 -21.34 25.70
CA GLU A 151 -6.81 -20.86 26.93
C GLU A 151 -8.24 -21.38 27.13
N ARG A 152 -9.00 -21.53 26.03
CA ARG A 152 -10.37 -22.05 26.06
C ARG A 152 -10.43 -23.56 26.29
N GLU A 153 -9.58 -24.31 25.59
CA GLU A 153 -9.65 -25.77 25.58
C GLU A 153 -8.80 -26.44 26.66
N LEU A 154 -7.78 -25.77 27.20
CA LEU A 154 -6.94 -26.32 28.27
C LEU A 154 -7.71 -26.83 29.50
N PRO A 155 -8.73 -26.14 30.04
CA PRO A 155 -9.53 -26.69 31.14
C PRO A 155 -10.32 -27.95 30.73
N ASN A 156 -10.88 -27.98 29.52
CA ASN A 156 -11.63 -29.13 28.99
C ASN A 156 -10.70 -30.35 28.85
N PHE A 157 -9.56 -30.18 28.17
CA PHE A 157 -8.58 -31.24 27.97
C PHE A 157 -7.98 -31.78 29.28
N LYS A 158 -7.84 -30.91 30.30
CA LYS A 158 -7.40 -31.32 31.64
C LYS A 158 -8.46 -32.14 32.38
N ALA A 159 -9.74 -31.83 32.18
CA ALA A 159 -10.85 -32.61 32.74
C ALA A 159 -11.00 -33.96 32.04
N ASP A 160 -10.82 -34.01 30.71
CA ASP A 160 -10.96 -35.23 29.91
C ASP A 160 -9.78 -36.19 30.08
N ASN A 161 -8.58 -35.66 30.35
CA ASN A 161 -7.35 -36.44 30.49
C ASN A 161 -6.67 -36.17 31.85
N PRO A 162 -7.30 -36.55 32.97
CA PRO A 162 -6.70 -36.39 34.28
C PRO A 162 -5.45 -37.29 34.38
N GLY A 163 -4.29 -36.68 34.63
CA GLY A 163 -3.01 -37.39 34.77
C GLY A 163 -1.99 -37.14 33.66
N LEU A 164 -2.39 -36.50 32.56
CA LEU A 164 -1.45 -36.11 31.50
C LEU A 164 -0.66 -34.85 31.90
N ARG A 165 0.64 -34.80 31.58
CA ARG A 165 1.47 -33.61 31.85
C ARG A 165 0.99 -32.44 30.98
N LEU A 166 1.10 -31.21 31.50
CA LEU A 166 0.73 -29.99 30.76
C LEU A 166 1.39 -29.92 29.37
N SER A 167 2.64 -30.37 29.22
CA SER A 167 3.33 -30.47 27.93
C SER A 167 2.59 -31.39 26.93
N GLN A 168 2.11 -32.54 27.38
CA GLN A 168 1.37 -33.51 26.55
C GLN A 168 -0.03 -32.99 26.21
N LEU A 169 -0.70 -32.31 27.15
CA LEU A 169 -1.97 -31.64 26.88
C LEU A 169 -1.80 -30.56 25.81
N LYS A 170 -0.74 -29.74 25.90
CA LYS A 170 -0.40 -28.75 24.86
C LYS A 170 -0.18 -29.38 23.50
N GLU A 171 0.48 -30.54 23.42
CA GLU A 171 0.65 -31.26 22.15
C GLU A 171 -0.69 -31.77 21.57
N LEU A 172 -1.60 -32.26 22.41
CA LEU A 172 -2.94 -32.66 22.00
C LEU A 172 -3.76 -31.47 21.51
N ILE A 173 -3.76 -30.37 22.26
CA ILE A 173 -4.42 -29.12 21.90
C ILE A 173 -3.86 -28.59 20.58
N TYR A 174 -2.54 -28.62 20.39
CA TYR A 174 -1.90 -28.22 19.14
C TYR A 174 -2.34 -29.08 17.95
N LYS A 175 -2.41 -30.41 18.11
CA LYS A 175 -2.93 -31.32 17.07
C LYS A 175 -4.41 -31.08 16.76
N ALA A 176 -5.21 -30.81 17.78
CA ALA A 176 -6.62 -30.45 17.61
C ALA A 176 -6.74 -29.11 16.87
N PHE A 177 -5.93 -28.12 17.24
CA PHE A 177 -5.90 -26.80 16.61
C PHE A 177 -5.51 -26.85 15.14
N GLN A 178 -4.53 -27.68 14.75
CA GLN A 178 -4.14 -27.84 13.34
C GLN A 178 -5.32 -28.24 12.44
N LYS A 179 -6.26 -29.04 12.96
CA LYS A 179 -7.46 -29.49 12.24
C LYS A 179 -8.68 -28.59 12.46
N SER A 180 -8.62 -27.68 13.42
CA SER A 180 -9.72 -26.80 13.78
C SER A 180 -9.98 -25.75 12.69
N PRO A 181 -11.23 -25.33 12.47
CA PRO A 181 -11.56 -24.20 11.58
C PRO A 181 -11.03 -22.85 12.13
N GLU A 182 -10.71 -22.77 13.42
CA GLU A 182 -10.12 -21.59 14.06
C GLU A 182 -8.67 -21.33 13.62
N ASN A 183 -8.02 -22.32 13.02
CA ASN A 183 -6.67 -22.16 12.50
C ASN A 183 -6.70 -21.24 11.26
N PRO A 184 -6.02 -20.08 11.28
CA PRO A 184 -6.00 -19.17 10.14
C PRO A 184 -5.55 -19.84 8.85
N PHE A 185 -4.68 -20.85 8.90
CA PHE A 185 -4.23 -21.59 7.71
C PHE A 185 -5.33 -22.37 6.99
N ASN A 186 -6.41 -22.73 7.70
CA ASN A 186 -7.53 -23.49 7.15
C ASN A 186 -8.63 -22.58 6.56
N GLN A 187 -8.44 -21.26 6.59
CA GLN A 187 -9.42 -20.29 6.10
C GLN A 187 -9.30 -20.07 4.59
N ASP A 188 -10.43 -19.96 3.90
CA ASP A 188 -10.51 -19.77 2.43
C ASP A 188 -9.88 -18.46 1.93
N ASN A 189 -9.62 -17.51 2.84
CA ASN A 189 -9.07 -16.19 2.52
C ASN A 189 -7.54 -16.18 2.47
N VAL A 190 -6.87 -17.31 2.74
CA VAL A 190 -5.41 -17.38 2.84
C VAL A 190 -4.76 -17.73 1.51
N LEU A 191 -3.79 -16.91 1.11
CA LEU A 191 -2.93 -17.23 -0.03
C LEU A 191 -1.84 -18.22 0.38
N LYS A 192 -1.53 -19.15 -0.53
CA LYS A 192 -0.37 -20.05 -0.38
C LYS A 192 0.91 -19.24 -0.31
N TYR A 193 1.90 -19.71 0.45
CA TYR A 193 3.19 -19.03 0.65
C TYR A 193 3.90 -18.67 -0.67
N ASN A 194 3.79 -19.53 -1.69
CA ASN A 194 4.37 -19.32 -3.02
C ASN A 194 3.38 -18.73 -4.04
N ALA A 195 2.28 -18.12 -3.60
CA ALA A 195 1.27 -17.57 -4.51
C ALA A 195 1.82 -16.37 -5.30
N THR A 196 1.58 -16.39 -6.60
CA THR A 196 1.92 -15.31 -7.53
C THR A 196 0.90 -14.17 -7.48
N GLN A 197 1.19 -13.06 -8.15
CA GLN A 197 0.23 -11.96 -8.27
C GLN A 197 -1.04 -12.39 -9.04
N GLU A 198 -0.92 -13.33 -9.98
CA GLU A 198 -2.06 -13.89 -10.71
C GLU A 198 -2.95 -14.72 -9.79
N ASP A 199 -2.35 -15.52 -8.89
CA ASP A 199 -3.10 -16.29 -7.90
C ASP A 199 -3.89 -15.39 -6.93
N ALA A 200 -3.32 -14.25 -6.55
CA ALA A 200 -4.05 -13.26 -5.74
C ALA A 200 -5.22 -12.64 -6.50
N LYS A 201 -5.08 -12.42 -7.82
CA LYS A 201 -6.17 -11.90 -8.68
C LYS A 201 -7.24 -12.96 -8.91
N SER A 202 -6.86 -14.22 -9.14
CA SER A 202 -7.80 -15.31 -9.35
C SER A 202 -8.61 -15.60 -8.09
N MET A 203 -7.98 -15.57 -6.90
CA MET A 203 -8.72 -15.68 -5.63
C MET A 203 -9.73 -14.55 -5.42
N LYS A 204 -9.34 -13.30 -5.74
CA LYS A 204 -10.27 -12.16 -5.72
C LYS A 204 -11.45 -12.37 -6.65
N LEU A 205 -11.16 -12.77 -7.89
CA LEU A 205 -12.16 -12.98 -8.91
C LEU A 205 -13.10 -14.13 -8.54
N ASN A 206 -12.57 -15.25 -8.06
CA ASN A 206 -13.37 -16.39 -7.59
C ASN A 206 -14.28 -16.00 -6.42
N LYS A 207 -13.80 -15.18 -5.48
CA LYS A 207 -14.60 -14.71 -4.36
C LYS A 207 -15.70 -13.75 -4.81
N ASN A 208 -15.37 -12.79 -5.68
CA ASN A 208 -16.36 -11.92 -6.31
C ASN A 208 -17.41 -12.71 -7.08
N GLN A 209 -17.00 -13.70 -7.89
CA GLN A 209 -17.92 -14.54 -8.65
C GLN A 209 -18.82 -15.37 -7.74
N SER A 210 -18.29 -15.91 -6.63
CA SER A 210 -19.09 -16.62 -5.64
C SER A 210 -20.15 -15.72 -5.02
N ILE A 211 -19.77 -14.48 -4.66
CA ILE A 211 -20.69 -13.46 -4.12
C ILE A 211 -21.73 -13.07 -5.18
N GLU A 212 -21.29 -12.77 -6.41
CA GLU A 212 -22.15 -12.44 -7.54
C GLU A 212 -23.17 -13.55 -7.80
N ASN A 213 -22.73 -14.79 -7.89
CA ASN A 213 -23.62 -15.94 -8.13
C ASN A 213 -24.62 -16.16 -6.99
N ARG A 214 -24.23 -15.87 -5.74
CA ARG A 214 -25.12 -15.95 -4.58
C ARG A 214 -26.20 -14.87 -4.59
N LEU A 215 -25.85 -13.66 -5.02
CA LEU A 215 -26.73 -12.49 -5.00
C LEU A 215 -27.49 -12.27 -6.30
N ARG A 216 -27.12 -12.96 -7.38
CA ARG A 216 -27.77 -12.84 -8.68
C ARG A 216 -29.18 -13.42 -8.61
N THR A 217 -30.15 -12.64 -9.06
CA THR A 217 -31.51 -13.13 -9.27
C THR A 217 -31.57 -13.88 -10.61
N ASN A 218 -32.19 -15.06 -10.61
CA ASN A 218 -32.50 -15.80 -11.85
C ASN A 218 -33.54 -15.06 -12.68
#